data_AF-A0A9P7G0G1-F1
#
_entry.id   AF-A0A9P7G0G1-F1
#
_cell.length_a   1.000
_cell.length_b   1.000
_cell.length_c   1.000
_cell.angle_alpha   90.00
_cell.angle_beta   90.00
_cell.angle_gamma   90.00
#
_symmetry.space_group_name_H-M   'P 1'
#
loop_
_entity.id
_entity.type
_entity.pdbx_description
1 polymer ?
#
loop_
_entity_poly.entity_id
_entity_poly.type
_entity_poly.pdbx_seq_one_letter_code
_entity_poly.pdbx_strand_id
1 'polypeptide(L)'
;MEDKSKHCCLLPAAMTAIKISYTLNPPAETVQQCATANLSPSKTQAFPVEANAAEGHELYYGALQRAIAGAKDQLGNELTGWRDAVGKAESNKETAKTLKYDADEEEEEE
;
A
#
# COMPACT_ATOMS: atom_id res chain seq x y z
N MET A 1 26.05 -52.89 -0.98
CA MET A 1 24.82 -52.41 -1.66
C MET A 1 24.08 -51.61 -0.63
N GLU A 2 24.49 -50.37 -0.41
CA GLU A 2 24.04 -49.56 0.72
C GLU A 2 23.15 -48.42 0.26
N ASP A 3 21.94 -48.45 0.80
CA ASP A 3 21.04 -47.36 1.16
C ASP A 3 21.30 -45.98 0.54
N LYS A 4 20.61 -45.74 -0.57
CA LYS A 4 20.36 -44.38 -1.08
C LYS A 4 19.17 -43.81 -0.31
N SER A 5 19.45 -43.43 0.94
CA SER A 5 18.53 -42.72 1.82
C SER A 5 18.18 -41.37 1.19
N LYS A 6 17.11 -41.39 0.40
CA LYS A 6 16.46 -40.20 -0.16
C LYS A 6 15.95 -39.39 1.02
N HIS A 7 16.78 -38.47 1.47
CA HIS A 7 16.35 -37.30 2.20
C HIS A 7 15.40 -36.54 1.26
N CYS A 8 14.12 -36.89 1.35
CA CYS A 8 13.04 -36.05 0.88
C CYS A 8 13.15 -34.75 1.67
N CYS A 9 13.86 -33.78 1.10
CA CYS A 9 13.69 -32.38 1.42
C CYS A 9 12.23 -32.04 1.15
N LEU A 10 11.38 -32.17 2.18
CA LEU A 10 10.09 -31.50 2.27
C LEU A 10 10.39 -30.00 2.35
N LEU A 11 10.70 -29.39 1.20
CA LEU A 11 10.51 -27.96 1.02
C LEU A 11 8.99 -27.72 1.18
N PRO A 12 8.56 -26.85 2.10
CA PRO A 12 7.15 -26.48 2.16
C PRO A 12 6.77 -25.93 0.79
N ALA A 13 5.67 -26.43 0.22
CA ALA A 13 5.13 -25.92 -1.03
C ALA A 13 4.99 -24.40 -0.87
N ALA A 14 5.83 -23.63 -1.56
CA ALA A 14 5.76 -22.18 -1.50
C ALA A 14 4.40 -21.77 -2.02
N MET A 15 3.50 -21.30 -1.14
CA MET A 15 2.21 -20.79 -1.55
C MET A 15 2.45 -19.70 -2.61
N THR A 16 1.95 -19.93 -3.82
CA THR A 16 2.06 -18.98 -4.92
C THR A 16 1.31 -17.71 -4.54
N ALA A 17 1.94 -16.55 -4.67
CA ALA A 17 1.35 -15.28 -4.27
C ALA A 17 1.58 -14.20 -5.34
N ILE A 18 0.60 -13.32 -5.49
CA ILE A 18 0.71 -12.11 -6.31
C ILE A 18 1.42 -11.06 -5.46
N LYS A 19 2.48 -10.45 -5.99
CA LYS A 19 3.22 -9.39 -5.31
C LYS A 19 2.99 -8.06 -5.99
N ILE A 20 2.63 -7.04 -5.22
CA ILE A 20 2.50 -5.66 -5.68
C ILE A 20 3.45 -4.80 -4.86
N SER A 21 4.28 -4.02 -5.55
CA SER A 21 5.18 -3.05 -4.94
C SER A 21 4.92 -1.69 -5.58
N TYR A 22 4.84 -0.65 -4.75
CA TYR A 22 4.72 0.72 -5.23
C TYR A 22 5.64 1.64 -4.42
N THR A 23 6.05 2.74 -5.06
CA THR A 23 6.75 3.85 -4.44
C THR A 23 6.15 5.15 -4.96
N LEU A 24 5.66 5.99 -4.05
CA LEU A 24 5.06 7.28 -4.31
C LEU A 24 6.05 8.38 -3.92
N ASN A 25 5.96 9.51 -4.63
CA ASN A 25 6.74 10.72 -4.34
C ASN A 25 5.81 11.88 -3.92
N PRO A 26 5.11 11.77 -2.76
CA PRO A 26 4.27 12.84 -2.25
C PRO A 26 5.12 14.02 -1.71
N PRO A 27 4.53 15.23 -1.57
CA PRO A 27 5.21 16.35 -0.92
C PRO A 27 5.69 16.01 0.50
N ALA A 28 6.86 16.52 0.90
CA ALA A 28 7.51 16.18 2.18
C ALA A 28 6.64 16.49 3.40
N GLU A 29 5.89 17.59 3.37
CA GLU A 29 4.97 18.00 4.43
C GLU A 29 3.80 17.01 4.57
N THR A 30 3.31 16.46 3.45
CA THR A 30 2.27 15.42 3.46
C THR A 30 2.80 14.13 4.10
N VAL A 31 4.06 13.76 3.85
CA VAL A 31 4.68 12.56 4.46
C VAL A 31 4.71 12.67 5.99
N GLN A 32 5.07 13.83 6.53
CA GLN A 32 5.11 14.07 7.97
C GLN A 32 3.72 13.94 8.62
N GLN A 33 2.68 14.45 7.95
CA GLN A 33 1.30 14.38 8.42
C GLN A 33 0.72 12.95 8.31
N CYS A 34 1.03 12.26 7.21
CA CYS A 34 0.58 10.89 6.92
C CYS A 34 1.20 9.82 7.80
N ALA A 35 2.35 10.10 8.43
CA ALA A 35 2.97 9.19 9.40
C ALA A 35 2.00 8.80 10.54
N THR A 36 1.07 9.71 10.89
CA THR A 36 0.02 9.45 11.90
C THR A 36 -1.15 8.61 11.37
N ALA A 37 -1.33 8.54 10.05
CA ALA A 37 -2.39 7.79 9.36
C ALA A 37 -1.94 6.39 8.90
N ASN A 38 -0.75 5.93 9.30
CA ASN A 38 -0.15 4.66 8.87
C ASN A 38 0.03 4.51 7.34
N LEU A 39 0.09 5.62 6.61
CA LEU A 39 0.33 5.60 5.16
C LEU A 39 1.85 5.61 4.90
N SER A 40 2.35 4.54 4.26
CA SER A 40 3.74 4.47 3.81
C SER A 40 3.84 4.85 2.33
N PRO A 41 4.81 5.71 1.94
CA PRO A 41 5.02 6.10 0.55
C PRO A 41 5.60 4.95 -0.29
N SER A 42 6.23 3.96 0.35
CA SER A 42 6.65 2.73 -0.30
C SER A 42 6.11 1.52 0.45
N LYS A 43 5.51 0.59 -0.29
CA LYS A 43 4.93 -0.63 0.28
C LYS A 43 5.05 -1.79 -0.69
N THR A 44 5.31 -2.98 -0.15
CA THR A 44 5.25 -4.24 -0.87
C THR A 44 4.26 -5.16 -0.17
N GLN A 45 3.35 -5.74 -0.95
CA GLN A 45 2.23 -6.53 -0.47
C GLN A 45 2.18 -7.83 -1.24
N ALA A 46 1.88 -8.92 -0.54
CA ALA A 46 1.73 -10.25 -1.12
C ALA A 46 0.30 -10.74 -0.86
N PHE A 47 -0.34 -11.21 -1.93
CA PHE A 47 -1.70 -11.75 -1.92
C PHE A 47 -1.60 -13.24 -2.29
N PRO A 48 -1.69 -14.15 -1.29
CA PRO A 48 -1.62 -15.58 -1.55
C PRO A 48 -2.73 -16.05 -2.49
N VAL A 49 -2.38 -16.97 -3.37
CA VAL A 49 -3.34 -17.72 -4.19
C VAL A 49 -3.64 -19.00 -3.41
N GLU A 50 -4.80 -19.02 -2.75
CA GLU A 50 -5.30 -20.11 -1.90
C GLU A 50 -5.81 -21.30 -2.75
N ALA A 51 -5.04 -21.73 -3.74
CA ALA A 51 -5.24 -22.93 -4.54
C ALA A 51 -3.96 -23.32 -5.28
N ASN A 52 -3.76 -24.61 -5.47
CA ASN A 52 -2.70 -25.20 -6.27
C ASN A 52 -3.24 -25.66 -7.63
N ALA A 53 -2.41 -25.62 -8.67
CA ALA A 53 -2.74 -26.18 -9.99
C ALA A 53 -3.13 -27.67 -9.93
N ALA A 54 -2.63 -28.41 -8.92
CA ALA A 54 -2.99 -29.80 -8.68
C ALA A 54 -4.46 -30.01 -8.25
N GLU A 55 -5.12 -28.98 -7.72
CA GLU A 55 -6.53 -29.03 -7.28
C GLU A 55 -7.51 -28.82 -8.44
N GLY A 56 -7.00 -28.49 -9.63
CA GLY A 56 -7.79 -28.27 -10.84
C GLY A 56 -7.78 -26.81 -11.30
N HIS A 57 -7.86 -26.64 -12.63
CA HIS A 57 -7.73 -25.32 -13.26
C HIS A 57 -8.79 -24.32 -12.80
N GLU A 58 -10.04 -24.75 -12.66
CA GLU A 58 -11.14 -23.88 -12.24
C GLU A 58 -10.91 -23.29 -10.85
N LEU A 59 -10.51 -24.12 -9.87
CA LEU A 59 -10.22 -23.68 -8.51
C LEU A 59 -9.01 -22.75 -8.48
N TYR A 60 -7.96 -23.08 -9.23
CA TYR A 60 -6.75 -22.26 -9.33
C TYR A 60 -7.06 -20.87 -9.90
N TYR A 61 -7.75 -20.79 -11.05
CA TYR A 61 -8.09 -19.50 -11.65
C TYR A 61 -9.09 -18.70 -10.83
N GLY A 62 -10.04 -19.38 -10.16
CA GLY A 62 -10.96 -18.74 -9.22
C GLY A 62 -10.22 -18.12 -8.02
N ALA A 63 -9.27 -18.85 -7.42
CA ALA A 63 -8.43 -18.33 -6.34
C ALA A 63 -7.52 -17.18 -6.82
N LEU A 64 -6.96 -17.28 -8.02
CA LEU A 64 -6.15 -16.23 -8.63
C LEU A 64 -6.95 -14.94 -8.85
N GLN A 65 -8.17 -15.05 -9.40
CA GLN A 65 -9.05 -13.91 -9.59
C GLN A 65 -9.41 -13.23 -8.26
N ARG A 66 -9.71 -14.02 -7.21
CA ARG A 66 -9.95 -13.49 -5.86
C ARG A 66 -8.72 -12.77 -5.30
N ALA A 67 -7.52 -13.34 -5.45
CA ALA A 67 -6.29 -12.71 -5.01
C ALA A 67 -6.03 -11.38 -5.76
N ILE A 68 -6.28 -11.31 -7.07
CA ILE A 68 -6.19 -10.06 -7.85
C ILE A 68 -7.21 -9.03 -7.37
N ALA A 69 -8.46 -9.44 -7.14
CA ALA A 69 -9.51 -8.54 -6.68
C ALA A 69 -9.14 -7.93 -5.32
N GLY A 70 -8.75 -8.75 -4.34
CA GLY A 70 -8.28 -8.27 -3.04
C GLY A 70 -7.06 -7.34 -3.16
N ALA A 71 -6.15 -7.65 -4.07
CA ALA A 71 -4.99 -6.81 -4.33
C ALA A 71 -5.36 -5.43 -4.89
N LYS A 72 -6.33 -5.37 -5.81
CA LYS A 72 -6.86 -4.12 -6.37
C LYS A 72 -7.60 -3.30 -5.31
N ASP A 73 -8.42 -3.95 -4.49
CA ASP A 73 -9.20 -3.26 -3.46
C ASP A 73 -8.28 -2.63 -2.41
N GLN A 74 -7.31 -3.40 -1.90
CA GLN A 74 -6.35 -2.89 -0.91
C GLN A 74 -5.48 -1.77 -1.48
N LEU A 75 -4.91 -1.94 -2.67
CA LEU A 75 -4.13 -0.91 -3.33
C LEU A 75 -4.97 0.36 -3.59
N GLY A 76 -6.21 0.19 -4.04
CA GLY A 76 -7.14 1.29 -4.31
C GLY A 76 -7.45 2.11 -3.05
N ASN A 77 -7.69 1.43 -1.93
CA ASN A 77 -7.93 2.07 -0.63
C ASN A 77 -6.70 2.88 -0.17
N GLU A 78 -5.50 2.31 -0.30
CA GLU A 78 -4.25 2.98 0.08
C GLU A 78 -3.96 4.21 -0.78
N LEU A 79 -4.14 4.11 -2.11
CA LEU A 79 -3.97 5.23 -3.03
C LEU A 79 -5.03 6.31 -2.82
N THR A 80 -6.25 5.92 -2.44
CA THR A 80 -7.31 6.86 -2.05
C THR A 80 -6.91 7.62 -0.78
N GLY A 81 -6.39 6.92 0.24
CA GLY A 81 -5.85 7.55 1.44
C GLY A 81 -4.73 8.55 1.12
N TRP A 82 -3.81 8.18 0.23
CA TRP A 82 -2.76 9.09 -0.24
C TRP A 82 -3.31 10.32 -0.98
N ARG A 83 -4.27 10.13 -1.89
CA ARG A 83 -4.93 11.22 -2.60
C ARG A 83 -5.57 12.21 -1.63
N ASP A 84 -6.33 11.70 -0.67
CA ASP A 84 -7.06 12.54 0.29
C ASP A 84 -6.11 13.28 1.23
N ALA A 85 -4.97 12.67 1.59
CA ALA A 85 -3.97 13.31 2.43
C ALA A 85 -3.20 14.40 1.68
N VAL A 86 -2.83 14.16 0.42
CA VAL A 86 -2.22 15.20 -0.43
C VAL A 86 -3.22 16.34 -0.64
N GLY A 87 -4.50 16.04 -0.96
CA GLY A 87 -5.52 17.06 -1.16
C GLY A 87 -5.79 17.93 0.08
N LYS A 88 -5.83 17.33 1.27
CA LYS A 88 -5.94 18.08 2.54
C LYS A 88 -4.71 18.94 2.80
N ALA A 89 -3.51 18.41 2.59
CA ALA A 89 -2.26 19.16 2.79
C ALA A 89 -2.19 20.39 1.87
N GLU A 90 -2.63 20.26 0.62
CA GLU A 90 -2.68 21.39 -0.33
C GLU A 90 -3.75 22.42 0.05
N SER A 91 -4.95 21.98 0.45
CA SER A 91 -6.03 22.90 0.89
C SER A 91 -5.62 23.71 2.13
N ASN A 92 -4.89 23.10 3.06
CA ASN A 92 -4.40 23.76 4.27
C ASN A 92 -3.36 24.86 3.96
N LYS A 93 -2.62 24.75 2.85
CA LYS A 93 -1.67 25.80 2.43
C LYS A 93 -2.38 27.04 1.92
N GLU A 94 -3.48 26.89 1.20
CA GLU A 94 -4.27 28.02 0.70
C GLU A 94 -4.95 28.78 1.84
N THR A 95 -5.51 28.05 2.81
CA THR A 95 -6.13 28.65 4.01
C THR A 95 -5.11 29.28 4.95
N ALA A 96 -3.93 28.68 5.14
CA ALA A 96 -2.87 29.29 5.93
C ALA A 96 -2.29 30.56 5.28
N LYS A 97 -2.25 30.64 3.95
CA LYS A 97 -1.81 31.86 3.24
C LYS A 97 -2.81 33.00 3.34
N THR A 98 -4.11 32.70 3.26
CA THR A 98 -5.17 33.70 3.38
C THR A 98 -5.29 34.23 4.81
N LEU A 99 -5.19 33.37 5.83
CA LEU A 99 -5.18 33.80 7.24
C LEU A 99 -3.92 34.59 7.62
N LYS A 100 -2.76 34.33 7.00
CA LYS A 100 -1.56 35.14 7.23
C LYS A 100 -1.60 36.49 6.52
N TYR A 101 -2.35 36.62 5.42
CA TYR A 101 -2.52 37.89 4.74
C TYR A 101 -3.50 38.83 5.48
N ASP A 102 -4.51 38.27 6.14
CA ASP A 102 -5.46 39.01 6.99
C ASP A 102 -4.90 39.36 8.39
N ALA A 103 -3.73 38.81 8.75
CA ALA A 103 -3.09 39.01 10.07
C ALA A 103 -1.80 39.84 9.99
N ASP A 104 -1.47 40.41 8.83
CA ASP A 104 -0.29 41.27 8.61
C ASP A 104 -0.68 42.74 8.35
N GLU A 105 -1.88 43.15 8.81
CA GLU A 105 -2.36 44.55 8.77
C GLU A 105 -2.76 45.11 10.15
N GLU A 106 -2.59 44.36 11.25
CA GLU A 106 -2.80 44.89 12.61
C GLU A 106 -1.66 44.47 13.54
N GLU A 107 -0.62 45.32 13.65
CA GLU A 107 0.04 45.71 14.91
C GLU A 107 1.22 46.66 14.62
N GLU A 108 0.89 47.91 14.28
CA GLU A 108 1.67 49.11 14.66
C GLU A 108 0.92 49.78 15.83
N GLU A 109 1.67 50.34 16.80
CA GLU A 109 1.26 51.04 18.06
C GLU A 109 1.30 50.19 19.37
N GLU A 110 2.44 50.13 20.06
CA GLU A 110 2.95 51.13 21.06
C GLU A 110 4.43 50.87 21.40
#